data_AF-A0A2G2VPA7-F1
#
_entry.id   AF-A0A2G2VPA7-F1
#
_cell.length_a   1.000
_cell.length_b   1.000
_cell.length_c   1.000
_cell.angle_alpha   90.00
_cell.angle_beta   90.00
_cell.angle_gamma   90.00
#
_symmetry.space_group_name_H-M   'P 1'
#
loop_
_entity.id
_entity.type
_entity.pdbx_description
1 polymer ?
#
loop_
_entity_poly.entity_id
_entity_poly.type
_entity_poly.pdbx_seq_one_letter_code
_entity_poly.pdbx_strand_id
1 'polypeptide(L)'
;MPFSYIEEAELLHLRGTGTGKLEESGRVYDYDVYNDFGDPDNSPLLARPVLGGSTQYPYPRRGRTGRPPSKADPKSESRLPQITSFAIYSPSDEKFSPLKLKDVLSNAQKAMAQLFSPQLAAIGDVTLNEFNSFEDVLKVYEPGAPGYYKYPTPHVVRADKSAWMSDEEFGREMLAGSNPVCIRGLKEFPPTSKLDPKIYGDQTSKITREQIQSQLGGLTIEKAMEMNRMFILNYHDIVMPYARKLNMTHSKIYASRTVLFLQNDGTLKPLAIELSLPHPDGDQFGAISKVLTPAVTGAEYGLWQIAKAFVSINESGVHQLISHWLHTHASVEPFVIATHRQLSVLHPIYKLLHPHFRDIMHINALARQAILHGGGIVERTVFPGPHSMELTSIAYRDWVFPDQALPAELVKRGVAVEDPASKHGVRHLIEDYPYAVDSLEIWSAIKSWVHDYTSLYYKTDDAVLKDSPSVVEGNS
;
A
#
# COMPACT_ATOMS: atom_id res chain seq x y z
N MET A 1 -0.51 -28.80 -39.72
CA MET A 1 -1.57 -28.44 -38.74
C MET A 1 -1.84 -26.95 -38.86
N PRO A 2 -3.09 -26.48 -38.79
CA PRO A 2 -3.39 -25.05 -38.78
C PRO A 2 -2.80 -24.39 -37.52
N PHE A 3 -2.34 -23.14 -37.64
CA PHE A 3 -1.73 -22.40 -36.53
C PHE A 3 -2.64 -22.27 -35.30
N SER A 4 -3.98 -22.23 -35.50
CA SER A 4 -4.96 -22.14 -34.41
C SER A 4 -4.88 -23.29 -33.40
N TYR A 5 -4.58 -24.51 -33.85
CA TYR A 5 -4.45 -25.67 -32.96
C TYR A 5 -3.22 -25.55 -32.04
N ILE A 6 -2.14 -24.95 -32.54
CA ILE A 6 -0.91 -24.77 -31.75
C ILE A 6 -1.13 -23.71 -30.67
N GLU A 7 -1.82 -22.62 -31.00
CA GLU A 7 -2.16 -21.57 -30.03
C GLU A 7 -3.04 -22.10 -28.90
N GLU A 8 -4.04 -22.92 -29.25
CA GLU A 8 -4.94 -23.51 -28.27
C GLU A 8 -4.23 -24.52 -27.36
N ALA A 9 -3.40 -25.39 -27.92
CA ALA A 9 -2.61 -26.35 -27.16
C ALA A 9 -1.62 -25.66 -26.20
N GLU A 10 -1.02 -24.55 -26.62
CA GLU A 10 -0.14 -23.74 -25.76
C GLU A 10 -0.92 -23.10 -24.61
N LEU A 11 -2.10 -22.51 -24.88
CA LEU A 11 -2.95 -21.94 -23.82
C LEU A 11 -3.40 -23.02 -22.81
N LEU A 12 -3.75 -24.22 -23.27
CA LEU A 12 -4.09 -25.35 -22.38
C LEU A 12 -2.89 -25.74 -21.51
N HIS A 13 -1.68 -25.77 -22.08
CA HIS A 13 -0.45 -26.02 -21.32
C HIS A 13 -0.21 -24.93 -20.26
N LEU A 14 -0.35 -23.65 -20.61
CA LEU A 14 -0.18 -22.52 -19.68
C LEU A 14 -1.23 -22.50 -18.57
N ARG A 15 -2.45 -22.99 -18.83
CA ARG A 15 -3.51 -23.11 -17.80
C ARG A 15 -3.23 -24.23 -16.79
N GLY A 16 -2.58 -25.31 -17.22
CA GLY A 16 -2.36 -26.51 -16.42
C GLY A 16 -3.65 -27.22 -16.02
N THR A 17 -3.56 -28.16 -15.07
CA THR A 17 -4.67 -29.02 -14.62
C THR A 17 -5.34 -28.57 -13.32
N GLY A 18 -4.85 -27.49 -12.70
CA GLY A 18 -5.31 -27.01 -11.38
C GLY A 18 -4.91 -27.88 -10.19
N THR A 19 -4.15 -28.95 -10.41
CA THR A 19 -3.78 -29.95 -9.39
C THR A 19 -2.28 -30.18 -9.31
N GLY A 20 -1.83 -30.80 -8.22
CA GLY A 20 -0.42 -31.15 -8.02
C GLY A 20 0.49 -29.95 -7.67
N LYS A 21 1.70 -30.26 -7.21
CA LYS A 21 2.75 -29.27 -6.97
C LYS A 21 3.34 -28.83 -8.30
N LEU A 22 3.60 -27.53 -8.46
CA LEU A 22 4.22 -27.00 -9.66
C LEU A 22 5.74 -27.06 -9.54
N GLU A 23 6.38 -27.51 -10.63
CA GLU A 23 7.81 -27.74 -10.71
C GLU A 23 8.56 -26.50 -11.21
N GLU A 24 9.84 -26.41 -10.88
CA GLU A 24 10.67 -25.22 -11.10
C GLU A 24 10.75 -24.77 -12.58
N SER A 25 10.73 -25.72 -13.51
CA SER A 25 10.76 -25.50 -14.96
C SER A 25 9.38 -25.26 -15.58
N GLY A 26 8.31 -25.35 -14.78
CA GLY A 26 6.93 -25.22 -15.24
C GLY A 26 6.56 -23.81 -15.69
N ARG A 27 5.60 -23.72 -16.62
CA ARG A 27 5.04 -22.46 -17.14
C ARG A 27 3.53 -22.36 -16.88
N VAL A 28 3.08 -22.95 -15.78
CA VAL A 28 1.65 -22.98 -15.43
C VAL A 28 1.28 -21.71 -14.67
N TYR A 29 0.31 -20.97 -15.21
CA TYR A 29 -0.29 -19.79 -14.61
C TYR A 29 -1.66 -20.19 -14.06
N ASP A 30 -1.83 -20.16 -12.75
CA ASP A 30 -3.11 -20.48 -12.11
C ASP A 30 -3.28 -19.69 -10.81
N TYR A 31 -4.51 -19.65 -10.31
CA TYR A 31 -4.88 -18.84 -9.15
C TYR A 31 -4.91 -19.66 -7.88
N ASP A 32 -4.55 -19.01 -6.78
CA ASP A 32 -4.83 -19.51 -5.44
C ASP A 32 -5.04 -18.32 -4.48
N VAL A 33 -5.61 -18.58 -3.32
CA VAL A 33 -5.80 -17.59 -2.24
C VAL A 33 -4.48 -17.35 -1.50
N TYR A 34 -4.40 -16.27 -0.73
CA TYR A 34 -3.24 -16.03 0.13
C TYR A 34 -3.41 -16.81 1.44
N ASN A 35 -3.12 -18.10 1.36
CA ASN A 35 -3.02 -19.02 2.49
C ASN A 35 -1.57 -19.38 2.84
N ASP A 36 -0.59 -18.67 2.26
CA ASP A 36 0.85 -18.93 2.41
C ASP A 36 1.60 -17.84 3.19
N PHE A 37 0.89 -16.91 3.83
CA PHE A 37 1.48 -15.93 4.74
C PHE A 37 1.80 -16.52 6.12
N GLY A 38 1.06 -17.52 6.60
CA GLY A 38 1.28 -18.12 7.92
C GLY A 38 2.42 -19.14 7.97
N ASP A 39 2.94 -19.40 9.18
CA ASP A 39 3.86 -20.51 9.48
C ASP A 39 3.42 -21.34 10.72
N PRO A 40 2.19 -21.88 10.74
CA PRO A 40 1.64 -22.57 11.92
C PRO A 40 2.38 -23.87 12.28
N ASP A 41 3.10 -24.48 11.32
CA ASP A 41 3.92 -25.68 11.57
C ASP A 41 5.13 -25.38 12.48
N ASN A 42 5.65 -24.15 12.42
CA ASN A 42 6.77 -23.70 13.24
C ASN A 42 6.29 -23.11 14.58
N SER A 43 5.22 -22.32 14.56
CA SER A 43 4.60 -21.81 15.78
C SER A 43 3.14 -21.39 15.56
N PRO A 44 2.21 -21.71 16.48
CA PRO A 44 0.84 -21.19 16.43
C PRO A 44 0.76 -19.65 16.40
N LEU A 45 1.76 -18.95 16.93
CA LEU A 45 1.84 -17.48 16.91
C LEU A 45 2.09 -16.91 15.51
N LEU A 46 2.56 -17.75 14.58
CA LEU A 46 2.79 -17.39 13.18
C LEU A 46 1.62 -17.80 12.27
N ALA A 47 0.53 -18.35 12.82
CA ALA A 47 -0.69 -18.59 12.07
C ALA A 47 -1.30 -17.27 11.59
N ARG A 48 -1.76 -17.21 10.34
CA ARG A 48 -2.39 -16.03 9.75
C ARG A 48 -3.71 -16.42 9.08
N PRO A 49 -4.71 -15.53 9.03
CA PRO A 49 -5.95 -15.81 8.33
C PRO A 49 -5.67 -16.00 6.83
N VAL A 50 -6.43 -16.90 6.21
CA VAL A 50 -6.46 -17.03 4.74
C VAL A 50 -7.15 -15.79 4.16
N LEU A 51 -6.49 -15.11 3.22
CA LEU A 51 -7.05 -13.94 2.54
C LEU A 51 -7.49 -14.31 1.12
N GLY A 52 -8.74 -14.02 0.80
CA GLY A 52 -9.42 -14.40 -0.44
C GLY A 52 -10.32 -15.63 -0.25
N GLY A 53 -11.37 -15.71 -1.07
CA GLY A 53 -12.32 -16.83 -1.04
C GLY A 53 -13.38 -16.77 0.08
N SER A 54 -13.45 -15.67 0.83
CA SER A 54 -14.50 -15.41 1.82
C SER A 54 -14.97 -13.96 1.79
N THR A 55 -16.17 -13.69 2.31
CA THR A 55 -16.68 -12.32 2.52
C THR A 55 -16.03 -11.66 3.73
N GLN A 56 -15.55 -12.44 4.70
CA GLN A 56 -14.84 -11.92 5.87
C GLN A 56 -13.47 -11.34 5.49
N TYR A 57 -12.70 -12.05 4.65
CA TYR A 57 -11.39 -11.60 4.17
C TYR A 57 -11.36 -11.63 2.64
N PRO A 58 -12.02 -10.69 1.95
CA PRO A 58 -11.93 -10.60 0.50
C PRO A 58 -10.52 -10.13 0.10
N TYR A 59 -10.00 -10.67 -1.01
CA TYR A 59 -8.66 -10.34 -1.47
C TYR A 59 -8.44 -10.72 -2.94
N PRO A 60 -7.51 -10.05 -3.66
CA PRO A 60 -7.00 -10.54 -4.94
C PRO A 60 -6.47 -11.98 -4.84
N ARG A 61 -6.39 -12.66 -5.98
CA ARG A 61 -5.71 -13.97 -6.08
C ARG A 61 -4.23 -13.79 -6.40
N ARG A 62 -3.43 -14.78 -6.03
CA ARG A 62 -2.01 -14.87 -6.35
C ARG A 62 -1.72 -16.06 -7.26
N GLY A 63 -0.48 -16.17 -7.74
CA GLY A 63 0.00 -17.34 -8.46
C GLY A 63 0.01 -18.59 -7.59
N ARG A 64 -0.70 -19.64 -8.04
CA ARG A 64 -0.72 -20.97 -7.42
C ARG A 64 0.69 -21.57 -7.38
N THR A 65 1.02 -22.23 -6.27
CA THR A 65 2.31 -22.91 -6.08
C THR A 65 2.15 -24.42 -5.84
N GLY A 66 1.03 -24.82 -5.23
CA GLY A 66 0.68 -26.23 -5.05
C GLY A 66 1.56 -26.99 -4.06
N ARG A 67 2.25 -26.31 -3.13
CA ARG A 67 2.94 -26.97 -2.02
C ARG A 67 1.89 -27.65 -1.13
N PRO A 68 2.28 -28.69 -0.37
CA PRO A 68 1.35 -29.39 0.52
C PRO A 68 0.73 -28.44 1.56
N PRO A 69 -0.46 -28.76 2.09
CA PRO A 69 -0.99 -28.08 3.27
C PRO A 69 -0.03 -28.18 4.46
N SER A 70 -0.10 -27.19 5.36
CA SER A 70 0.54 -27.26 6.68
C SER A 70 -0.03 -28.45 7.47
N LYS A 71 0.82 -29.06 8.29
CA LYS A 71 0.43 -30.14 9.20
C LYS A 71 -0.43 -29.63 10.37
N ALA A 72 -0.12 -28.44 10.88
CA ALA A 72 -0.82 -27.81 11.99
C ALA A 72 -2.13 -27.14 11.58
N ASP A 73 -2.22 -26.59 10.36
CA ASP A 73 -3.45 -26.02 9.81
C ASP A 73 -3.60 -26.37 8.31
N PRO A 74 -4.47 -27.35 7.97
CA PRO A 74 -4.69 -27.77 6.58
C PRO A 74 -5.27 -26.70 5.65
N LYS A 75 -5.74 -25.55 6.18
CA LYS A 75 -6.17 -24.41 5.35
C LYS A 75 -4.99 -23.56 4.87
N SER A 76 -3.86 -23.63 5.57
CA SER A 76 -2.62 -22.91 5.25
C SER A 76 -1.73 -23.77 4.34
N GLU A 77 -1.09 -23.15 3.34
CA GLU A 77 -0.09 -23.82 2.52
C GLU A 77 1.25 -23.86 3.27
N SER A 78 1.93 -25.01 3.26
CA SER A 78 3.23 -25.15 3.92
C SER A 78 4.28 -24.20 3.34
N ARG A 79 5.23 -23.79 4.20
CA ARG A 79 6.32 -22.89 3.81
C ARG A 79 7.51 -23.64 3.25
N LEU A 80 8.32 -22.93 2.47
CA LEU A 80 9.64 -23.42 2.12
C LEU A 80 10.60 -23.23 3.29
N PRO A 81 11.56 -24.17 3.49
CA PRO A 81 12.67 -23.93 4.39
C PRO A 81 13.35 -22.59 4.09
N GLN A 82 13.78 -21.87 5.12
CA GLN A 82 14.31 -20.51 5.01
C GLN A 82 15.47 -20.40 4.00
N ILE A 83 16.36 -21.41 3.97
CA ILE A 83 17.49 -21.54 3.03
C ILE A 83 17.08 -21.70 1.56
N THR A 84 15.82 -22.05 1.31
CA THR A 84 15.22 -22.25 -0.02
C THR A 84 14.04 -21.31 -0.27
N SER A 85 13.83 -20.29 0.57
CA SER A 85 12.70 -19.35 0.47
C SER A 85 12.63 -18.64 -0.89
N PHE A 86 13.77 -18.50 -1.56
CA PHE A 86 13.92 -17.90 -2.89
C PHE A 86 13.61 -18.86 -4.05
N ALA A 87 13.42 -20.15 -3.77
CA ALA A 87 13.03 -21.17 -4.74
C ALA A 87 11.49 -21.32 -4.83
N ILE A 88 10.74 -20.32 -4.35
CA ILE A 88 9.28 -20.31 -4.50
C ILE A 88 8.90 -20.35 -5.97
N TYR A 89 7.96 -21.23 -6.29
CA TYR A 89 7.47 -21.37 -7.64
C TYR A 89 6.89 -20.03 -8.14
N SER A 90 7.35 -19.68 -9.33
CA SER A 90 6.78 -18.71 -10.26
C SER A 90 7.00 -19.34 -11.64
N PRO A 91 6.09 -19.14 -12.62
CA PRO A 91 6.30 -19.62 -13.98
C PRO A 91 7.72 -19.29 -14.46
N SER A 92 8.40 -20.23 -15.11
CA SER A 92 9.84 -20.12 -15.37
C SER A 92 10.23 -18.86 -16.15
N ASP A 93 9.37 -18.40 -17.06
CA ASP A 93 9.57 -17.18 -17.84
C ASP A 93 9.35 -15.87 -17.05
N GLU A 94 8.68 -15.94 -15.89
CA GLU A 94 8.46 -14.80 -14.98
C GLU A 94 9.64 -14.59 -14.02
N LYS A 95 10.56 -15.55 -13.95
CA LYS A 95 11.69 -15.47 -13.04
C LYS A 95 12.65 -14.36 -13.44
N PHE A 96 13.17 -13.71 -12.42
CA PHE A 96 14.19 -12.69 -12.57
C PHE A 96 15.40 -13.25 -13.30
N SER A 97 16.03 -12.40 -14.12
CA SER A 97 17.40 -12.66 -14.57
C SER A 97 18.33 -12.90 -13.36
N PRO A 98 19.39 -13.72 -13.49
CA PRO A 98 20.30 -14.02 -12.38
C PRO A 98 20.90 -12.78 -11.71
N LEU A 99 21.21 -11.74 -12.48
CA LEU A 99 21.75 -10.48 -11.95
C LEU A 99 20.73 -9.76 -11.06
N LYS A 100 19.49 -9.60 -11.54
CA LYS A 100 18.43 -8.97 -10.76
C LYS A 100 18.08 -9.77 -9.51
N LEU A 101 18.04 -11.10 -9.62
CA LEU A 101 17.82 -11.97 -8.47
C LEU A 101 18.92 -11.80 -7.42
N LYS A 102 20.19 -11.76 -7.84
CA LYS A 102 21.32 -11.53 -6.93
C LYS A 102 21.20 -10.20 -6.18
N ASP A 103 20.78 -9.13 -6.84
CA ASP A 103 20.61 -7.82 -6.21
C ASP A 103 19.46 -7.83 -5.18
N VAL A 104 18.31 -8.41 -5.55
CA VAL A 104 17.16 -8.58 -4.63
C VAL A 104 17.56 -9.41 -3.42
N LEU A 105 18.26 -10.52 -3.62
CA LEU A 105 18.74 -11.39 -2.54
C LEU A 105 19.74 -10.68 -1.63
N SER A 106 20.68 -9.92 -2.21
CA SER A 106 21.66 -9.16 -1.42
C SER A 106 20.97 -8.14 -0.51
N ASN A 107 19.95 -7.45 -1.02
CA ASN A 107 19.18 -6.47 -0.24
C ASN A 107 18.35 -7.15 0.86
N ALA A 108 17.67 -8.26 0.55
CA ALA A 108 16.94 -9.03 1.55
C ALA A 108 17.86 -9.58 2.64
N GLN A 109 19.03 -10.11 2.27
CA GLN A 109 20.03 -10.59 3.22
C GLN A 109 20.55 -9.47 4.12
N LYS A 110 20.84 -8.27 3.59
CA LYS A 110 21.24 -7.11 4.39
C LYS A 110 20.15 -6.72 5.40
N ALA A 111 18.90 -6.65 4.96
CA ALA A 111 17.77 -6.32 5.83
C ALA A 111 17.57 -7.36 6.94
N MET A 112 17.63 -8.66 6.60
CA MET A 112 17.53 -9.75 7.56
C MET A 112 18.71 -9.76 8.54
N ALA A 113 19.94 -9.58 8.07
CA ALA A 113 21.12 -9.53 8.93
C ALA A 113 21.02 -8.39 9.96
N GLN A 114 20.38 -7.28 9.60
CA GLN A 114 20.15 -6.15 10.50
C GLN A 114 19.04 -6.43 11.50
N LEU A 115 17.89 -6.94 11.05
CA LEU A 115 16.73 -7.20 11.91
C LEU A 115 16.93 -8.39 12.85
N PHE A 116 17.77 -9.34 12.47
CA PHE A 116 17.98 -10.61 13.19
C PHE A 116 19.43 -10.81 13.65
N SER A 117 20.22 -9.73 13.73
CA SER A 117 21.59 -9.85 14.24
C SER A 117 21.56 -10.42 15.68
N PRO A 118 22.43 -11.39 16.02
CA PRO A 118 22.55 -11.86 17.40
C PRO A 118 22.96 -10.75 18.37
N GLN A 119 23.54 -9.65 17.87
CA GLN A 119 23.82 -8.46 18.68
C GLN A 119 22.54 -7.74 19.14
N LEU A 120 21.43 -7.85 18.39
CA LEU A 120 20.10 -7.38 18.82
C LEU A 120 19.34 -8.40 19.66
N ALA A 121 19.62 -9.71 19.50
CA ALA A 121 18.90 -10.79 20.19
C ALA A 121 19.59 -11.35 21.47
N ALA A 122 20.91 -11.21 21.61
CA ALA A 122 21.71 -11.79 22.71
C ALA A 122 21.97 -10.81 23.87
N ILE A 123 21.49 -9.57 23.76
CA ILE A 123 21.61 -8.53 24.79
C ILE A 123 20.25 -8.42 25.48
N GLY A 124 20.00 -9.32 26.44
CA GLY A 124 18.86 -9.17 27.33
C GLY A 124 18.93 -7.86 28.11
N ASP A 125 17.78 -7.17 28.18
CA ASP A 125 17.39 -6.20 29.22
C ASP A 125 18.30 -4.99 29.53
N VAL A 126 19.21 -4.57 28.65
CA VAL A 126 20.02 -3.35 28.87
C VAL A 126 19.95 -2.37 27.69
N THR A 127 19.15 -1.32 27.88
CA THR A 127 19.26 0.10 27.44
C THR A 127 20.50 0.57 26.63
N LEU A 128 20.85 -0.07 25.51
CA LEU A 128 21.99 0.35 24.67
C LEU A 128 21.74 0.55 23.16
N ASN A 129 20.51 0.47 22.63
CA ASN A 129 20.25 0.65 21.18
C ASN A 129 19.27 1.78 20.82
N GLU A 130 18.95 2.69 21.74
CA GLU A 130 18.11 3.85 21.43
C GLU A 130 18.96 4.99 20.85
N PHE A 131 18.44 5.66 19.81
CA PHE A 131 19.02 6.93 19.37
C PHE A 131 18.73 7.99 20.43
N ASN A 132 19.77 8.54 21.04
CA ASN A 132 19.63 9.57 22.08
C ASN A 132 19.46 10.98 21.49
N SER A 133 19.70 11.13 20.19
CA SER A 133 19.56 12.39 19.46
C SER A 133 19.27 12.16 17.97
N PHE A 134 18.71 13.16 17.29
CA PHE A 134 18.59 13.12 15.83
C PHE A 134 19.94 13.05 15.12
N GLU A 135 21.00 13.58 15.73
CA GLU A 135 22.35 13.48 15.19
C GLU A 135 22.83 12.02 15.15
N ASP A 136 22.44 11.19 16.13
CA ASP A 136 22.79 9.77 16.13
C ASP A 136 22.10 9.02 14.98
N VAL A 137 20.88 9.43 14.60
CA VAL A 137 20.20 8.91 13.40
C VAL A 137 20.95 9.32 12.13
N LEU A 138 21.40 10.58 12.04
CA LEU A 138 22.09 11.09 10.87
C LEU A 138 23.46 10.43 10.65
N LYS A 139 24.17 10.08 11.74
CA LYS A 139 25.45 9.34 11.69
C LYS A 139 25.35 8.00 10.97
N VAL A 140 24.17 7.37 10.92
CA VAL A 140 23.94 6.12 10.16
C VAL A 140 24.27 6.28 8.67
N TYR A 141 24.16 7.51 8.15
CA TYR A 141 24.42 7.84 6.75
C TYR A 141 25.79 8.48 6.51
N GLU A 142 26.60 8.66 7.56
CA GLU A 142 27.92 9.30 7.44
C GLU A 142 29.01 8.30 7.03
N PRO A 143 29.91 8.68 6.10
CA PRO A 143 30.99 7.80 5.67
C PRO A 143 31.92 7.42 6.85
N GLY A 144 32.03 6.12 7.16
CA GLY A 144 32.99 5.61 8.15
C GLY A 144 32.45 5.45 9.58
N ALA A 145 31.14 5.60 9.80
CA ALA A 145 30.52 5.37 11.10
C ALA A 145 30.72 3.90 11.58
N PRO A 146 31.32 3.66 12.77
CA PRO A 146 31.49 2.32 13.31
C PRO A 146 30.15 1.64 13.60
N GLY A 147 30.00 0.36 13.21
CA GLY A 147 28.84 -0.46 13.60
C GLY A 147 27.63 -0.43 12.67
N TYR A 148 27.59 0.44 11.66
CA TYR A 148 26.49 0.50 10.69
C TYR A 148 26.97 0.22 9.26
N TYR A 149 26.13 -0.45 8.47
CA TYR A 149 26.39 -0.61 7.04
C TYR A 149 26.37 0.76 6.35
N LYS A 150 27.19 0.94 5.31
CA LYS A 150 27.27 2.18 4.52
C LYS A 150 25.94 2.46 3.80
N TYR A 151 25.07 3.27 4.38
CA TYR A 151 23.87 3.75 3.71
C TYR A 151 24.14 5.04 2.94
N PRO A 152 23.54 5.21 1.75
CA PRO A 152 23.58 6.49 1.08
C PRO A 152 22.77 7.52 1.86
N THR A 153 23.24 8.77 1.90
CA THR A 153 22.49 9.88 2.49
C THR A 153 21.13 10.06 1.80
N PRO A 154 20.01 9.99 2.53
CA PRO A 154 18.68 10.17 1.97
C PRO A 154 18.52 11.53 1.29
N HIS A 155 17.75 11.59 0.20
CA HIS A 155 17.55 12.82 -0.57
C HIS A 155 16.94 13.94 0.28
N VAL A 156 15.99 13.61 1.16
CA VAL A 156 15.26 14.57 2.00
C VAL A 156 16.15 15.33 2.98
N VAL A 157 17.28 14.77 3.42
CA VAL A 157 18.22 15.43 4.35
C VAL A 157 19.51 15.92 3.68
N ARG A 158 19.64 15.80 2.36
CA ARG A 158 20.89 16.12 1.65
C ARG A 158 21.17 17.63 1.63
N ALA A 159 20.14 18.44 1.43
CA ALA A 159 20.25 19.90 1.40
C ALA A 159 20.10 20.52 2.81
N ASP A 160 19.15 20.03 3.60
CA ASP A 160 18.85 20.51 4.94
C ASP A 160 18.53 19.32 5.85
N LYS A 161 19.31 19.17 6.93
CA LYS A 161 19.22 18.03 7.87
C LYS A 161 17.98 18.11 8.79
N SER A 162 17.27 19.24 8.82
CA SER A 162 16.15 19.52 9.73
C SER A 162 14.84 19.91 9.05
N ALA A 163 14.83 20.19 7.74
CA ALA A 163 13.64 20.63 7.00
C ALA A 163 12.45 19.67 7.14
N TRP A 164 12.71 18.36 7.30
CA TRP A 164 11.68 17.34 7.54
C TRP A 164 10.83 17.59 8.81
N MET A 165 11.32 18.38 9.76
CA MET A 165 10.58 18.75 10.98
C MET A 165 9.62 19.93 10.78
N SER A 166 9.70 20.63 9.65
CA SER A 166 8.85 21.79 9.36
C SER A 166 7.40 21.38 9.12
N ASP A 167 6.47 22.32 9.26
CA ASP A 167 5.06 22.08 8.95
C ASP A 167 4.82 22.16 7.44
N GLU A 168 5.63 22.96 6.75
CA GLU A 168 5.68 23.10 5.31
C GLU A 168 6.03 21.77 4.64
N GLU A 169 7.11 21.12 5.06
CA GLU A 169 7.51 19.82 4.49
C GLU A 169 6.51 18.73 4.83
N PHE A 170 5.97 18.73 6.05
CA PHE A 170 4.93 17.79 6.47
C PHE A 170 3.66 17.90 5.60
N GLY A 171 3.22 19.11 5.28
CA GLY A 171 2.11 19.34 4.35
C GLY A 171 2.47 18.99 2.90
N ARG A 172 3.69 19.35 2.45
CA ARG A 172 4.17 19.14 1.08
C ARG A 172 4.30 17.66 0.73
N GLU A 173 4.78 16.81 1.66
CA GLU A 173 4.93 15.38 1.42
C GLU A 173 3.59 14.67 1.15
N MET A 174 2.46 15.22 1.60
CA MET A 174 1.13 14.69 1.26
C MET A 174 0.76 14.86 -0.22
N LEU A 175 1.46 15.75 -0.95
CA LEU A 175 1.27 16.03 -2.37
C LEU A 175 2.42 15.50 -3.25
N ALA A 176 3.62 15.39 -2.69
CA ALA A 176 4.84 15.12 -3.45
C ALA A 176 5.87 14.25 -2.70
N GLY A 177 5.46 13.60 -1.62
CA GLY A 177 6.28 12.68 -0.83
C GLY A 177 6.13 11.24 -1.31
N SER A 178 6.35 10.29 -0.40
CA SER A 178 6.31 8.86 -0.73
C SER A 178 4.89 8.31 -0.94
N ASN A 179 3.88 8.93 -0.32
CA ASN A 179 2.49 8.50 -0.40
C ASN A 179 1.53 9.65 -0.79
N PRO A 180 1.69 10.23 -1.99
CA PRO A 180 0.96 11.44 -2.38
C PRO A 180 -0.47 11.13 -2.86
N VAL A 181 -1.10 10.06 -2.39
CA VAL A 181 -2.40 9.55 -2.90
C VAL A 181 -3.49 9.46 -1.84
N CYS A 182 -3.22 9.88 -0.60
CA CYS A 182 -4.16 9.70 0.52
C CYS A 182 -4.94 10.96 0.90
N ILE A 183 -4.42 12.16 0.63
CA ILE A 183 -5.07 13.42 0.99
C ILE A 183 -6.41 13.60 0.26
N ARG A 184 -7.43 14.12 0.97
CA ARG A 184 -8.78 14.35 0.45
C ARG A 184 -9.24 15.78 0.69
N GLY A 185 -10.12 16.29 -0.16
CA GLY A 185 -10.85 17.52 0.15
C GLY A 185 -11.78 17.30 1.35
N LEU A 186 -11.79 18.23 2.30
CA LEU A 186 -12.65 18.16 3.46
C LEU A 186 -14.08 18.55 3.06
N LYS A 187 -15.04 17.61 3.22
CA LYS A 187 -16.43 17.79 2.77
C LYS A 187 -17.39 18.27 3.85
N GLU A 188 -17.08 17.99 5.11
CA GLU A 188 -17.87 18.42 6.27
C GLU A 188 -16.96 18.71 7.46
N PHE A 189 -17.40 19.61 8.34
CA PHE A 189 -16.68 19.95 9.57
C PHE A 189 -17.64 19.95 10.77
N PRO A 190 -17.29 19.29 11.89
CA PRO A 190 -16.05 18.52 12.10
C PRO A 190 -16.00 17.24 11.23
N PRO A 191 -14.82 16.66 10.96
CA PRO A 191 -14.71 15.44 10.17
C PRO A 191 -15.48 14.28 10.81
N THR A 192 -16.15 13.47 10.00
CA THR A 192 -16.93 12.31 10.48
C THR A 192 -16.18 10.99 10.31
N SER A 193 -16.73 9.94 10.93
CA SER A 193 -16.28 8.55 10.84
C SER A 193 -17.34 7.72 10.11
N LYS A 194 -16.91 6.73 9.33
CA LYS A 194 -17.77 5.72 8.70
C LYS A 194 -17.86 4.42 9.51
N LEU A 195 -17.16 4.34 10.65
CA LEU A 195 -17.22 3.18 11.52
C LEU A 195 -18.64 2.99 12.06
N ASP A 196 -19.09 1.73 12.15
CA ASP A 196 -20.42 1.40 12.66
C ASP A 196 -20.55 1.86 14.13
N PRO A 197 -21.43 2.83 14.43
CA PRO A 197 -21.62 3.35 15.79
C PRO A 197 -22.09 2.28 16.78
N LYS A 198 -22.68 1.16 16.33
CA LYS A 198 -23.06 0.05 17.19
C LYS A 198 -21.85 -0.75 17.69
N ILE A 199 -20.76 -0.76 16.92
CA ILE A 199 -19.53 -1.48 17.24
C ILE A 199 -18.55 -0.55 17.93
N TYR A 200 -18.42 0.68 17.44
CA TYR A 200 -17.37 1.62 17.84
C TYR A 200 -17.90 2.82 18.63
N GLY A 201 -19.19 2.93 18.94
CA GLY A 201 -19.75 4.04 19.74
C GLY A 201 -19.61 5.42 19.08
N ASP A 202 -19.53 6.47 19.90
CA ASP A 202 -19.34 7.85 19.43
C ASP A 202 -17.93 8.04 18.84
N GLN A 203 -17.88 8.28 17.53
CA GLN A 203 -16.65 8.54 16.77
C GLN A 203 -16.58 9.99 16.26
N THR A 204 -17.38 10.89 16.84
CA THR A 204 -17.41 12.31 16.50
C THR A 204 -16.07 12.95 16.79
N SER A 205 -15.45 13.56 15.76
CA SER A 205 -14.19 14.25 15.90
C SER A 205 -14.26 15.35 16.95
N LYS A 206 -13.18 15.51 17.73
CA LYS A 206 -13.06 16.52 18.77
C LYS A 206 -12.33 17.78 18.29
N ILE A 207 -12.01 17.89 16.98
CA ILE A 207 -11.48 19.13 16.40
C ILE A 207 -12.58 20.18 16.40
N THR A 208 -12.38 21.29 17.11
CA THR A 208 -13.39 22.35 17.24
C THR A 208 -13.11 23.52 16.33
N ARG A 209 -14.14 24.36 16.11
CA ARG A 209 -14.03 25.56 15.28
C ARG A 209 -13.03 26.54 15.86
N GLU A 210 -13.08 26.73 17.17
CA GLU A 210 -12.27 27.70 17.92
C GLU A 210 -10.78 27.41 17.79
N GLN A 211 -10.40 26.13 17.66
CA GLN A 211 -9.00 25.69 17.53
C GLN A 211 -8.36 26.08 16.19
N ILE A 212 -9.15 26.14 15.11
CA ILE A 212 -8.60 26.31 13.76
C ILE A 212 -9.02 27.63 13.07
N GLN A 213 -10.09 28.28 13.53
CA GLN A 213 -10.70 29.44 12.88
C GLN A 213 -9.73 30.62 12.69
N SER A 214 -8.85 30.88 13.66
CA SER A 214 -7.86 31.97 13.59
C SER A 214 -6.76 31.72 12.56
N GLN A 215 -6.61 30.48 12.09
CA GLN A 215 -5.51 30.06 11.20
C GLN A 215 -5.89 30.13 9.71
N LEU A 216 -7.14 30.51 9.38
CA LEU A 216 -7.72 30.47 8.03
C LEU A 216 -7.60 31.81 7.25
N GLY A 217 -6.72 32.71 7.67
CA GLY A 217 -6.51 33.99 6.98
C GLY A 217 -7.77 34.87 6.90
N GLY A 218 -8.63 34.83 7.92
CA GLY A 218 -9.86 35.61 8.00
C GLY A 218 -11.10 34.96 7.37
N LEU A 219 -10.97 33.79 6.73
CA LEU A 219 -12.12 33.03 6.22
C LEU A 219 -12.80 32.24 7.33
N THR A 220 -14.13 32.12 7.29
CA THR A 220 -14.84 31.09 8.07
C THR A 220 -14.51 29.69 7.55
N ILE A 221 -14.69 28.67 8.38
CA ILE A 221 -14.52 27.26 7.96
C ILE A 221 -15.41 26.94 6.75
N GLU A 222 -16.68 27.36 6.78
CA GLU A 222 -17.63 27.16 5.67
C GLU A 222 -17.11 27.80 4.39
N LYS A 223 -16.61 29.05 4.47
CA LYS A 223 -16.13 29.74 3.28
C LYS A 223 -14.84 29.11 2.75
N ALA A 224 -13.94 28.69 3.63
CA ALA A 224 -12.73 27.97 3.24
C ALA A 224 -13.06 26.64 2.54
N MET A 225 -14.08 25.91 3.01
CA MET A 225 -14.56 24.69 2.37
C MET A 225 -15.25 24.94 1.02
N GLU A 226 -16.12 25.95 0.93
CA GLU A 226 -16.78 26.37 -0.32
C GLU A 226 -15.74 26.75 -1.39
N MET A 227 -14.64 27.37 -0.97
CA MET A 227 -13.50 27.71 -1.84
C MET A 227 -12.56 26.53 -2.12
N ASN A 228 -12.88 25.31 -1.66
CA ASN A 228 -12.05 24.11 -1.77
C ASN A 228 -10.64 24.27 -1.19
N ARG A 229 -10.50 25.00 -0.08
CA ARG A 229 -9.21 25.25 0.59
C ARG A 229 -8.97 24.40 1.81
N MET A 230 -9.93 23.56 2.21
CA MET A 230 -9.81 22.69 3.38
C MET A 230 -9.61 21.25 2.92
N PHE A 231 -8.58 20.61 3.46
CA PHE A 231 -8.19 19.23 3.14
C PHE A 231 -8.01 18.41 4.41
N ILE A 232 -7.98 17.10 4.25
CA ILE A 232 -7.80 16.16 5.35
C ILE A 232 -6.96 14.96 4.92
N LEU A 233 -6.03 14.57 5.79
CA LEU A 233 -5.42 13.25 5.81
C LEU A 233 -6.07 12.44 6.93
N ASN A 234 -6.91 11.46 6.59
CA ASN A 234 -7.76 10.75 7.54
C ASN A 234 -7.40 9.26 7.60
N TYR A 235 -6.65 8.86 8.63
CA TYR A 235 -6.32 7.46 8.91
C TYR A 235 -7.17 6.88 10.05
N HIS A 236 -8.09 7.66 10.59
CA HIS A 236 -8.86 7.25 11.75
C HIS A 236 -9.60 5.92 11.53
N ASP A 237 -10.37 5.81 10.46
CA ASP A 237 -11.26 4.67 10.24
C ASP A 237 -10.51 3.38 9.88
N ILE A 238 -9.32 3.49 9.27
CA ILE A 238 -8.50 2.33 8.93
C ILE A 238 -7.68 1.83 10.15
N VAL A 239 -7.30 2.72 11.07
CA VAL A 239 -6.48 2.38 12.24
C VAL A 239 -7.32 2.00 13.46
N MET A 240 -8.44 2.70 13.71
CA MET A 240 -9.26 2.53 14.92
C MET A 240 -9.68 1.07 15.19
N PRO A 241 -10.10 0.26 14.18
CA PRO A 241 -10.44 -1.16 14.40
C PRO A 241 -9.31 -2.03 14.98
N TYR A 242 -8.05 -1.60 14.83
CA TYR A 242 -6.87 -2.31 15.30
C TYR A 242 -6.22 -1.67 16.52
N ALA A 243 -6.50 -0.40 16.79
CA ALA A 243 -5.82 0.38 17.81
C ALA A 243 -5.80 -0.29 19.19
N ARG A 244 -6.92 -0.90 19.64
CA ARG A 244 -6.98 -1.62 20.92
C ARG A 244 -5.99 -2.78 20.96
N LYS A 245 -6.06 -3.67 19.97
CA LYS A 245 -5.21 -4.88 19.89
C LYS A 245 -3.73 -4.50 19.87
N LEU A 246 -3.37 -3.50 19.08
CA LEU A 246 -1.99 -3.04 18.95
C LEU A 246 -1.47 -2.42 20.25
N ASN A 247 -2.31 -1.63 20.94
CA ASN A 247 -1.94 -0.96 22.19
C ASN A 247 -1.80 -1.90 23.39
N MET A 248 -2.32 -3.13 23.32
CA MET A 248 -2.11 -4.18 24.32
C MET A 248 -0.69 -4.79 24.26
N THR A 249 0.08 -4.48 23.22
CA THR A 249 1.48 -4.92 23.08
C THR A 249 2.45 -3.86 23.61
N HIS A 250 3.76 -4.04 23.39
CA HIS A 250 4.76 -3.01 23.67
C HIS A 250 4.65 -1.80 22.72
N SER A 251 4.00 -1.96 21.56
CA SER A 251 3.75 -0.86 20.62
C SER A 251 2.61 0.05 21.08
N LYS A 252 2.60 1.30 20.60
CA LYS A 252 1.55 2.28 20.85
C LYS A 252 1.18 2.99 19.55
N ILE A 253 -0.12 3.15 19.32
CA ILE A 253 -0.68 3.76 18.11
C ILE A 253 -1.88 4.63 18.47
N TYR A 254 -2.04 5.71 17.70
CA TYR A 254 -3.25 6.51 17.65
C TYR A 254 -3.85 6.41 16.25
N ALA A 255 -5.18 6.45 16.18
CA ALA A 255 -5.90 6.64 14.94
C ALA A 255 -5.94 8.15 14.64
N SER A 256 -5.22 8.60 13.61
CA SER A 256 -5.00 10.03 13.38
C SER A 256 -5.91 10.67 12.32
N ARG A 257 -6.25 11.95 12.52
CA ARG A 257 -6.77 12.84 11.49
C ARG A 257 -5.98 14.13 11.45
N THR A 258 -5.58 14.57 10.28
CA THR A 258 -4.89 15.86 10.09
C THR A 258 -5.73 16.75 9.19
N VAL A 259 -6.12 17.93 9.67
CA VAL A 259 -6.82 18.94 8.87
C VAL A 259 -5.80 19.94 8.33
N LEU A 260 -5.87 20.24 7.04
CA LEU A 260 -4.95 21.15 6.34
C LEU A 260 -5.71 22.27 5.63
N PHE A 261 -5.03 23.40 5.45
CA PHE A 261 -5.51 24.55 4.71
C PHE A 261 -4.58 24.88 3.55
N LEU A 262 -5.15 25.05 2.36
CA LEU A 262 -4.44 25.54 1.19
C LEU A 262 -4.29 27.06 1.29
N GLN A 263 -3.05 27.52 1.42
CA GLN A 263 -2.69 28.93 1.55
C GLN A 263 -2.78 29.67 0.21
N ASN A 264 -2.71 31.00 0.25
CA ASN A 264 -2.79 31.82 -0.97
C ASN A 264 -1.54 31.66 -1.87
N ASP A 265 -0.43 31.19 -1.31
CA ASP A 265 0.80 30.90 -2.03
C ASP A 265 0.83 29.49 -2.64
N GLY A 266 -0.26 28.72 -2.52
CA GLY A 266 -0.39 27.38 -3.05
C GLY A 266 0.10 26.26 -2.13
N THR A 267 0.68 26.57 -0.97
CA THR A 267 1.20 25.56 -0.04
C THR A 267 0.13 25.03 0.92
N LEU A 268 0.30 23.79 1.41
CA LEU A 268 -0.55 23.22 2.46
C LEU A 268 0.00 23.53 3.85
N LYS A 269 -0.86 24.09 4.70
CA LYS A 269 -0.59 24.34 6.11
C LYS A 269 -1.38 23.36 6.98
N PRO A 270 -0.74 22.52 7.81
CA PRO A 270 -1.46 21.72 8.81
C PRO A 270 -2.08 22.65 9.87
N LEU A 271 -3.35 22.42 10.21
CA LEU A 271 -4.11 23.23 11.18
C LEU A 271 -4.29 22.55 12.54
N ALA A 272 -4.53 21.24 12.51
CA ALA A 272 -4.77 20.42 13.69
C ALA A 272 -4.51 18.94 13.37
N ILE A 273 -4.05 18.22 14.39
CA ILE A 273 -3.97 16.75 14.40
C ILE A 273 -4.85 16.25 15.56
N GLU A 274 -5.82 15.41 15.23
CA GLU A 274 -6.57 14.61 16.20
C GLU A 274 -5.90 13.25 16.35
N LEU A 275 -5.59 12.88 17.59
CA LEU A 275 -5.09 11.55 17.96
C LEU A 275 -6.16 10.83 18.79
N SER A 276 -6.79 9.85 18.17
CA SER A 276 -7.88 9.09 18.78
C SER A 276 -7.44 7.72 19.28
N LEU A 277 -7.97 7.30 20.42
CA LEU A 277 -7.86 5.96 20.99
C LEU A 277 -9.25 5.37 21.17
N PRO A 278 -9.39 4.04 21.13
CA PRO A 278 -10.62 3.39 21.57
C PRO A 278 -10.83 3.65 23.07
N HIS A 279 -12.07 3.81 23.49
CA HIS A 279 -12.41 4.06 24.89
C HIS A 279 -11.88 2.92 25.80
N PRO A 280 -11.28 3.20 26.97
CA PRO A 280 -10.66 2.17 27.82
C PRO A 280 -11.61 1.01 28.15
N ASP A 281 -12.87 1.31 28.44
CA ASP A 281 -13.88 0.33 28.86
C ASP A 281 -14.47 -0.54 27.74
N GLY A 282 -14.15 -0.27 26.46
CA GLY A 282 -14.65 -1.05 25.33
C GLY A 282 -14.91 -0.20 24.08
N ASP A 283 -14.80 -0.80 22.90
CA ASP A 283 -14.91 -0.09 21.62
C ASP A 283 -16.32 0.52 21.44
N GLN A 284 -17.35 -0.13 21.97
CA GLN A 284 -18.74 0.34 21.92
C GLN A 284 -18.99 1.68 22.62
N PHE A 285 -18.05 2.15 23.45
CA PHE A 285 -18.16 3.42 24.17
C PHE A 285 -17.56 4.62 23.44
N GLY A 286 -17.06 4.44 22.21
CA GLY A 286 -16.55 5.56 21.40
C GLY A 286 -15.04 5.69 21.39
N ALA A 287 -14.59 6.82 20.87
CA ALA A 287 -13.19 7.23 20.90
C ALA A 287 -12.95 8.29 21.98
N ILE A 288 -11.78 8.20 22.62
CA ILE A 288 -11.20 9.32 23.36
C ILE A 288 -10.14 9.97 22.47
N SER A 289 -10.23 11.29 22.28
CA SER A 289 -9.34 12.01 21.37
C SER A 289 -8.61 13.13 22.10
N LYS A 290 -7.36 13.37 21.69
CA LYS A 290 -6.63 14.60 21.98
C LYS A 290 -6.39 15.35 20.67
N VAL A 291 -6.69 16.64 20.65
CA VAL A 291 -6.42 17.50 19.51
C VAL A 291 -5.22 18.39 19.82
N LEU A 292 -4.26 18.41 18.89
CA LEU A 292 -3.08 19.26 18.94
C LEU A 292 -3.10 20.22 17.76
N THR A 293 -2.64 21.44 17.99
CA THR A 293 -2.51 22.49 16.96
C THR A 293 -1.04 22.89 16.83
N PRO A 294 -0.63 23.47 15.69
CA PRO A 294 0.74 23.93 15.49
C PRO A 294 1.23 24.84 16.62
N ALA A 295 2.42 24.53 17.12
CA ALA A 295 3.15 25.35 18.07
C ALA A 295 4.60 25.47 17.58
N VAL A 296 5.27 26.57 17.91
CA VAL A 296 6.64 26.87 17.42
C VAL A 296 7.70 26.84 18.51
N THR A 297 7.29 26.84 19.78
CA THR A 297 8.19 26.83 20.94
C THR A 297 7.59 26.06 22.12
N GLY A 298 8.40 25.75 23.13
CA GLY A 298 7.92 25.19 24.40
C GLY A 298 7.57 23.70 24.33
N ALA A 299 6.89 23.21 25.36
CA ALA A 299 6.46 21.81 25.44
C ALA A 299 5.42 21.48 24.37
N GLU A 300 4.62 22.47 23.97
CA GLU A 300 3.62 22.39 22.92
C GLU A 300 4.24 22.09 21.56
N TYR A 301 5.40 22.69 21.23
CA TYR A 301 6.16 22.33 20.03
C TYR A 301 6.58 20.86 20.03
N GLY A 302 7.10 20.37 21.16
CA GLY A 302 7.47 18.96 21.30
C GLY A 302 6.27 18.03 21.11
N LEU A 303 5.13 18.36 21.71
CA LEU A 303 3.88 17.60 21.55
C LEU A 303 3.38 17.64 20.10
N TRP A 304 3.50 18.76 19.40
CA TRP A 304 3.16 18.90 18.00
C TRP A 304 4.02 18.00 17.10
N GLN A 305 5.34 17.98 17.32
CA GLN A 305 6.25 17.09 16.60
C GLN A 305 5.92 15.60 16.86
N ILE A 306 5.57 15.23 18.09
CA ILE A 306 5.10 13.87 18.42
C ILE A 306 3.78 13.55 17.69
N ALA A 307 2.86 14.51 17.59
CA ALA A 307 1.62 14.30 16.85
C ALA A 307 1.87 14.05 15.36
N LYS A 308 2.76 14.82 14.73
CA LYS A 308 3.20 14.58 13.34
C LYS A 308 3.84 13.21 13.19
N ALA A 309 4.68 12.78 14.13
CA ALA A 309 5.28 11.46 14.12
C ALA A 309 4.23 10.33 14.13
N PHE A 310 3.16 10.44 14.93
CA PHE A 310 2.06 9.46 14.90
C PHE A 310 1.30 9.44 13.57
N VAL A 311 1.13 10.61 12.93
CA VAL A 311 0.56 10.68 11.57
C VAL A 311 1.49 9.97 10.57
N SER A 312 2.80 10.21 10.62
CA SER A 312 3.78 9.53 9.76
C SER A 312 3.84 8.02 10.00
N ILE A 313 3.62 7.54 11.23
CA ILE A 313 3.51 6.10 11.52
C ILE A 313 2.26 5.50 10.84
N ASN A 314 1.10 6.16 10.96
CA ASN A 314 -0.12 5.75 10.27
C ASN A 314 0.09 5.75 8.75
N GLU A 315 0.66 6.84 8.21
CA GLU A 315 0.95 6.99 6.79
C GLU A 315 1.88 5.89 6.28
N SER A 316 2.99 5.63 6.97
CA SER A 316 3.96 4.62 6.55
C SER A 316 3.32 3.23 6.43
N GLY A 317 2.48 2.85 7.39
CA GLY A 317 1.74 1.59 7.33
C GLY A 317 0.70 1.56 6.20
N VAL A 318 -0.08 2.63 6.02
CA VAL A 318 -1.04 2.73 4.90
C VAL A 318 -0.32 2.72 3.56
N HIS A 319 0.77 3.46 3.42
CA HIS A 319 1.59 3.50 2.22
C HIS A 319 2.10 2.11 1.86
N GLN A 320 2.84 1.44 2.76
CA GLN A 320 3.47 0.17 2.45
C GLN A 320 2.45 -0.94 2.17
N LEU A 321 1.37 -0.99 2.95
CA LEU A 321 0.41 -2.09 2.89
C LEU A 321 -0.70 -1.87 1.86
N ILE A 322 -1.18 -0.63 1.71
CA ILE A 322 -2.37 -0.32 0.91
C ILE A 322 -1.95 0.33 -0.41
N SER A 323 -1.36 1.54 -0.37
CA SER A 323 -1.01 2.27 -1.59
C SER A 323 0.01 1.51 -2.46
N HIS A 324 1.00 0.88 -1.82
CA HIS A 324 2.06 0.14 -2.48
C HIS A 324 1.64 -1.32 -2.69
N TRP A 325 1.62 -2.15 -1.64
CA TRP A 325 1.36 -3.57 -1.81
C TRP A 325 -0.02 -3.89 -2.41
N LEU A 326 -1.11 -3.42 -1.79
CA LEU A 326 -2.45 -3.82 -2.24
C LEU A 326 -2.78 -3.25 -3.63
N HIS A 327 -2.66 -1.94 -3.82
CA HIS A 327 -3.14 -1.27 -5.03
C HIS A 327 -2.24 -1.51 -6.25
N THR A 328 -0.97 -1.93 -6.06
CA THR A 328 -0.08 -2.26 -7.17
C THR A 328 0.24 -3.76 -7.22
N HIS A 329 1.01 -4.29 -6.28
CA HIS A 329 1.48 -5.68 -6.31
C HIS A 329 0.34 -6.70 -6.33
N ALA A 330 -0.52 -6.70 -5.32
CA ALA A 330 -1.55 -7.73 -5.16
C ALA A 330 -2.70 -7.57 -6.16
N SER A 331 -3.11 -6.34 -6.48
CA SER A 331 -4.21 -6.10 -7.42
C SER A 331 -3.81 -6.33 -8.87
N VAL A 332 -2.52 -6.23 -9.24
CA VAL A 332 -2.07 -6.44 -10.61
C VAL A 332 -1.84 -7.92 -10.95
N GLU A 333 -1.37 -8.74 -9.99
CA GLU A 333 -1.04 -10.16 -10.22
C GLU A 333 -2.17 -10.98 -10.87
N PRO A 334 -3.47 -10.82 -10.53
CA PRO A 334 -4.56 -11.48 -11.22
C PRO A 334 -4.63 -11.21 -12.73
N PHE A 335 -4.30 -9.98 -13.17
CA PHE A 335 -4.29 -9.62 -14.59
C PHE A 335 -3.13 -10.28 -15.34
N VAL A 336 -1.98 -10.45 -14.68
CA VAL A 336 -0.84 -11.19 -15.23
C VAL A 336 -1.26 -12.63 -15.51
N ILE A 337 -1.82 -13.29 -14.49
CA ILE A 337 -2.28 -14.68 -14.58
C ILE A 337 -3.37 -14.81 -15.66
N ALA A 338 -4.35 -13.92 -15.68
CA ALA A 338 -5.44 -13.94 -16.67
C ALA A 338 -4.91 -13.79 -18.10
N THR A 339 -3.96 -12.88 -18.31
CA THR A 339 -3.40 -12.59 -19.64
C THR A 339 -2.68 -13.82 -20.20
N HIS A 340 -1.82 -14.46 -19.42
CA HIS A 340 -1.11 -15.67 -19.86
C HIS A 340 -2.03 -16.90 -20.02
N ARG A 341 -3.13 -16.96 -19.27
CA ARG A 341 -4.11 -18.06 -19.37
C ARG A 341 -5.05 -17.95 -20.55
N GLN A 342 -5.36 -16.73 -21.00
CA GLN A 342 -6.46 -16.50 -21.94
C GLN A 342 -6.04 -15.89 -23.27
N LEU A 343 -4.92 -15.17 -23.33
CA LEU A 343 -4.49 -14.48 -24.54
C LEU A 343 -3.23 -15.16 -25.10
N SER A 344 -3.32 -15.67 -26.33
CA SER A 344 -2.16 -16.17 -27.08
C SER A 344 -1.07 -15.10 -27.12
N VAL A 345 0.19 -15.52 -27.15
CA VAL A 345 1.34 -14.59 -27.35
C VAL A 345 1.23 -13.79 -28.65
N LEU A 346 0.42 -14.26 -29.62
CA LEU A 346 0.14 -13.55 -30.86
C LEU A 346 -0.97 -12.49 -30.73
N HIS A 347 -1.81 -12.59 -29.68
CA HIS A 347 -2.95 -11.72 -29.45
C HIS A 347 -2.50 -10.25 -29.28
N PRO A 348 -3.18 -9.28 -29.92
CA PRO A 348 -2.77 -7.88 -29.85
C PRO A 348 -2.78 -7.32 -28.43
N ILE A 349 -3.79 -7.67 -27.63
CA ILE A 349 -3.87 -7.24 -26.22
C ILE A 349 -2.81 -7.91 -25.34
N TYR A 350 -2.40 -9.17 -25.62
CA TYR A 350 -1.28 -9.78 -24.92
C TYR A 350 -0.01 -8.95 -25.12
N LYS A 351 0.31 -8.60 -26.38
CA LYS A 351 1.49 -7.81 -26.72
C LYS A 351 1.48 -6.42 -26.12
N LEU A 352 0.28 -5.81 -26.00
CA LEU A 352 0.11 -4.52 -25.35
C LEU A 352 0.40 -4.58 -23.85
N LEU A 353 -0.14 -5.60 -23.15
CA LEU A 353 -0.11 -5.67 -21.70
C LEU A 353 1.16 -6.32 -21.13
N HIS A 354 1.67 -7.36 -21.79
CA HIS A 354 2.77 -8.20 -21.27
C HIS A 354 4.01 -7.41 -20.81
N PRO A 355 4.50 -6.36 -21.51
CA PRO A 355 5.63 -5.57 -21.04
C PRO A 355 5.43 -4.92 -19.66
N HIS A 356 4.17 -4.62 -19.29
CA HIS A 356 3.80 -4.01 -18.02
C HIS A 356 3.71 -5.02 -16.86
N PHE A 357 3.77 -6.32 -17.15
CA PHE A 357 3.72 -7.38 -16.15
C PHE A 357 5.08 -7.92 -15.74
N ARG A 358 6.13 -7.46 -16.44
CA ARG A 358 7.51 -7.91 -16.22
C ARG A 358 7.84 -7.94 -14.74
N ASP A 359 8.24 -9.13 -14.30
CA ASP A 359 8.73 -9.44 -12.96
C ASP A 359 7.70 -9.38 -11.80
N ILE A 360 6.43 -9.04 -12.04
CA ILE A 360 5.41 -8.88 -10.98
C ILE A 360 5.20 -10.17 -10.21
N MET A 361 5.01 -11.31 -10.90
CA MET A 361 4.73 -12.58 -10.24
C MET A 361 5.90 -13.04 -9.36
N HIS A 362 7.13 -12.86 -9.83
CA HIS A 362 8.30 -13.33 -9.10
C HIS A 362 8.62 -12.45 -7.90
N ILE A 363 8.53 -11.11 -8.00
CA ILE A 363 8.70 -10.25 -6.83
C ILE A 363 7.61 -10.50 -5.79
N ASN A 364 6.36 -10.72 -6.21
CA ASN A 364 5.26 -11.02 -5.30
C ASN A 364 5.50 -12.36 -4.58
N ALA A 365 5.88 -13.41 -5.30
CA ALA A 365 6.20 -14.70 -4.70
C ALA A 365 7.32 -14.59 -3.66
N LEU A 366 8.41 -13.88 -3.98
CA LEU A 366 9.50 -13.63 -3.05
C LEU A 366 9.05 -12.80 -1.84
N ALA A 367 8.21 -11.77 -2.04
CA ALA A 367 7.68 -10.96 -0.95
C ALA A 367 6.84 -11.79 0.03
N ARG A 368 5.98 -12.71 -0.46
CA ARG A 368 5.22 -13.65 0.40
C ARG A 368 6.13 -14.56 1.22
N GLN A 369 7.30 -14.94 0.71
CA GLN A 369 8.25 -15.80 1.42
C GLN A 369 9.20 -15.06 2.35
N ALA A 370 9.68 -13.87 2.00
CA ALA A 370 10.77 -13.21 2.72
C ALA A 370 10.35 -11.98 3.51
N ILE A 371 9.24 -11.33 3.14
CA ILE A 371 8.90 -9.97 3.62
C ILE A 371 7.58 -9.95 4.39
N LEU A 372 6.54 -10.55 3.82
CA LEU A 372 5.14 -10.39 4.24
C LEU A 372 4.60 -11.53 5.10
N HIS A 373 5.37 -12.59 5.28
CA HIS A 373 4.93 -13.73 6.09
C HIS A 373 4.84 -13.38 7.57
N GLY A 374 4.17 -14.25 8.33
CA GLY A 374 4.10 -14.20 9.78
C GLY A 374 5.49 -14.13 10.39
N GLY A 375 5.78 -13.05 11.13
CA GLY A 375 7.09 -12.78 11.72
C GLY A 375 8.17 -12.32 10.72
N GLY A 376 7.80 -11.95 9.49
CA GLY A 376 8.67 -11.38 8.47
C GLY A 376 9.02 -9.90 8.72
N ILE A 377 9.67 -9.27 7.73
CA ILE A 377 10.16 -7.88 7.84
C ILE A 377 9.02 -6.89 8.10
N VAL A 378 7.92 -7.00 7.36
CA VAL A 378 6.80 -6.04 7.46
C VAL A 378 6.18 -6.11 8.85
N GLU A 379 5.83 -7.29 9.36
CA GLU A 379 5.24 -7.43 10.69
C GLU A 379 6.16 -7.01 11.85
N ARG A 380 7.46 -6.82 11.61
CA ARG A 380 8.43 -6.35 12.61
C ARG A 380 8.69 -4.85 12.55
N THR A 381 8.37 -4.21 11.42
CA THR A 381 8.82 -2.83 11.13
C THR A 381 7.67 -1.86 10.86
N VAL A 382 6.46 -2.35 10.56
CA VAL A 382 5.27 -1.50 10.42
C VAL A 382 4.26 -1.73 11.55
N PHE A 383 3.53 -0.66 11.90
CA PHE A 383 2.71 -0.59 13.10
C PHE A 383 1.63 -1.69 13.26
N PRO A 384 1.02 -2.28 12.20
CA PRO A 384 0.00 -3.30 12.40
C PRO A 384 0.56 -4.66 12.87
N GLY A 385 1.88 -4.86 12.78
CA GLY A 385 2.52 -6.09 13.22
C GLY A 385 1.88 -7.35 12.61
N PRO A 386 1.51 -8.36 13.41
CA PRO A 386 0.81 -9.57 12.95
C PRO A 386 -0.52 -9.35 12.19
N HIS A 387 -1.09 -8.15 12.25
CA HIS A 387 -2.34 -7.80 11.56
C HIS A 387 -2.10 -7.09 10.21
N SER A 388 -0.86 -6.96 9.77
CA SER A 388 -0.50 -6.21 8.55
C SER A 388 -1.23 -6.69 7.31
N MET A 389 -1.21 -8.00 7.03
CA MET A 389 -1.89 -8.53 5.84
C MET A 389 -3.41 -8.54 5.99
N GLU A 390 -3.92 -8.74 7.21
CA GLU A 390 -5.36 -8.66 7.52
C GLU A 390 -5.91 -7.25 7.20
N LEU A 391 -5.19 -6.20 7.60
CA LEU A 391 -5.53 -4.80 7.31
C LEU A 391 -5.72 -4.56 5.81
N THR A 392 -4.87 -5.15 4.96
CA THR A 392 -4.99 -5.00 3.51
C THR A 392 -6.28 -5.65 2.96
N SER A 393 -6.76 -6.72 3.57
CA SER A 393 -8.03 -7.34 3.18
C SER A 393 -9.23 -6.49 3.56
N ILE A 394 -9.16 -5.78 4.69
CA ILE A 394 -10.19 -4.79 5.06
C ILE A 394 -10.19 -3.64 4.05
N ALA A 395 -9.02 -3.08 3.74
CA ALA A 395 -8.90 -2.01 2.74
C ALA A 395 -9.41 -2.44 1.36
N TYR A 396 -9.21 -3.70 0.97
CA TYR A 396 -9.68 -4.25 -0.31
C TYR A 396 -11.21 -4.29 -0.45
N ARG A 397 -11.98 -4.28 0.64
CA ARG A 397 -13.46 -4.26 0.58
C ARG A 397 -13.99 -3.05 -0.17
N ASP A 398 -13.32 -1.92 -0.05
CA ASP A 398 -13.68 -0.65 -0.68
C ASP A 398 -12.88 -0.39 -1.97
N TRP A 399 -12.07 -1.36 -2.41
CA TRP A 399 -11.30 -1.24 -3.64
C TRP A 399 -12.21 -1.41 -4.86
N VAL A 400 -12.13 -0.44 -5.77
CA VAL A 400 -12.97 -0.36 -6.96
C VAL A 400 -12.07 -0.10 -8.15
N PHE A 401 -12.08 -1.02 -9.13
CA PHE A 401 -11.16 -0.97 -10.27
C PHE A 401 -11.29 0.31 -11.12
N PRO A 402 -12.49 0.78 -11.53
CA PRO A 402 -12.62 2.04 -12.25
C PRO A 402 -12.07 3.26 -11.50
N ASP A 403 -12.12 3.24 -10.16
CA ASP A 403 -11.63 4.35 -9.33
C ASP A 403 -10.10 4.40 -9.26
N GLN A 404 -9.39 3.42 -9.84
CA GLN A 404 -7.94 3.46 -9.98
C GLN A 404 -7.49 4.31 -11.18
N ALA A 405 -8.42 4.71 -12.06
CA ALA A 405 -8.13 5.64 -13.14
C ALA A 405 -7.85 7.03 -12.55
N LEU A 406 -6.67 7.58 -12.83
CA LEU A 406 -6.17 8.78 -12.16
C LEU A 406 -7.16 9.97 -12.14
N PRO A 407 -7.83 10.36 -13.25
CA PRO A 407 -8.81 11.44 -13.21
C PRO A 407 -9.99 11.14 -12.25
N ALA A 408 -10.52 9.91 -12.29
CA ALA A 408 -11.63 9.50 -11.42
C ALA A 408 -11.19 9.46 -9.95
N GLU A 409 -9.96 8.97 -9.69
CA GLU A 409 -9.34 8.90 -8.38
C GLU A 409 -9.21 10.30 -7.73
N LEU A 410 -8.68 11.28 -8.48
CA LEU A 410 -8.51 12.67 -8.03
C LEU A 410 -9.85 13.34 -7.71
N VAL A 411 -10.87 13.12 -8.56
CA VAL A 411 -12.23 13.63 -8.34
C VAL A 411 -12.86 12.96 -7.13
N LYS A 412 -12.73 11.64 -6.98
CA LYS A 412 -13.24 10.86 -5.84
C LYS A 412 -12.63 11.32 -4.52
N ARG A 413 -11.34 11.67 -4.49
CA ARG A 413 -10.71 12.27 -3.29
C ARG A 413 -11.12 13.72 -3.07
N GLY A 414 -11.74 14.37 -4.05
CA GLY A 414 -12.12 15.78 -3.96
C GLY A 414 -10.91 16.70 -3.97
N VAL A 415 -9.85 16.33 -4.70
CA VAL A 415 -8.66 17.16 -4.98
C VAL A 415 -8.63 17.68 -6.42
N ALA A 416 -9.58 17.23 -7.23
CA ALA A 416 -9.91 17.76 -8.55
C ALA A 416 -11.43 17.78 -8.74
N VAL A 417 -11.90 18.49 -9.76
CA VAL A 417 -13.28 18.46 -10.25
C VAL A 417 -13.30 18.12 -11.73
N GLU A 418 -14.38 17.53 -12.22
CA GLU A 418 -14.58 17.34 -13.66
C GLU A 418 -14.60 18.69 -14.37
N ASP A 419 -13.84 18.78 -15.46
CA ASP A 419 -13.78 19.94 -16.32
C ASP A 419 -13.51 19.48 -17.75
N PRO A 420 -14.56 19.20 -18.54
CA PRO A 420 -14.42 18.73 -19.92
C PRO A 420 -13.67 19.70 -20.85
N ALA A 421 -13.56 20.98 -20.48
CA ALA A 421 -12.82 21.97 -21.25
C ALA A 421 -11.31 21.92 -20.95
N SER A 422 -10.90 21.31 -19.84
CA SER A 422 -9.50 21.13 -19.47
C SER A 422 -8.83 20.03 -20.32
N LYS A 423 -7.51 20.13 -20.49
CA LYS A 423 -6.68 19.18 -21.27
C LYS A 423 -6.89 17.71 -20.87
N HIS A 424 -7.10 17.46 -19.58
CA HIS A 424 -7.19 16.10 -19.03
C HIS A 424 -8.61 15.71 -18.59
N GLY A 425 -9.61 16.56 -18.85
CA GLY A 425 -11.01 16.35 -18.44
C GLY A 425 -11.27 16.61 -16.95
N VAL A 426 -10.25 17.05 -16.19
CA VAL A 426 -10.34 17.41 -14.79
C VAL A 426 -9.51 18.66 -14.50
N ARG A 427 -9.99 19.50 -13.59
CA ARG A 427 -9.29 20.69 -13.07
C ARG A 427 -8.87 20.45 -11.62
N HIS A 428 -7.60 20.68 -11.33
CA HIS A 428 -7.06 20.56 -9.97
C HIS A 428 -7.68 21.60 -9.02
N LEU A 429 -7.87 21.21 -7.76
CA LEU A 429 -8.22 22.13 -6.67
C LEU A 429 -6.99 22.61 -5.90
N ILE A 430 -5.88 21.90 -6.03
CA ILE A 430 -4.54 22.34 -5.62
C ILE A 430 -3.73 22.44 -6.90
N GLU A 431 -3.44 23.66 -7.36
CA GLU A 431 -2.80 23.88 -8.67
C GLU A 431 -1.40 23.26 -8.73
N ASP A 432 -0.60 23.48 -7.70
CA ASP A 432 0.73 22.86 -7.55
C ASP A 432 0.65 21.59 -6.70
N TYR A 433 0.03 20.55 -7.25
CA TYR A 433 0.03 19.19 -6.70
C TYR A 433 0.91 18.31 -7.60
N PRO A 434 2.23 18.18 -7.31
CA PRO A 434 3.19 17.60 -8.24
C PRO A 434 2.83 16.20 -8.73
N TYR A 435 2.44 15.28 -7.83
CA TYR A 435 2.00 13.95 -8.23
C TYR A 435 0.82 13.99 -9.21
N ALA A 436 -0.21 14.80 -8.93
CA ALA A 436 -1.41 14.85 -9.74
C ALA A 436 -1.15 15.49 -11.11
N VAL A 437 -0.39 16.57 -11.13
CA VAL A 437 -0.03 17.30 -12.36
C VAL A 437 0.80 16.41 -13.29
N ASP A 438 1.92 15.85 -12.78
CA ASP A 438 2.82 15.03 -13.58
C ASP A 438 2.16 13.74 -14.04
N SER A 439 1.38 13.10 -13.15
CA SER A 439 0.77 11.81 -13.47
C SER A 439 -0.37 11.94 -14.48
N LEU A 440 -1.05 13.09 -14.60
CA LEU A 440 -2.08 13.30 -15.63
C LEU A 440 -1.48 13.39 -17.04
N GLU A 441 -0.27 13.93 -17.17
CA GLU A 441 0.48 13.90 -18.43
C GLU A 441 0.80 12.47 -18.84
N ILE A 442 1.34 11.67 -17.90
CA ILE A 442 1.64 10.24 -18.13
C ILE A 442 0.37 9.47 -18.47
N TRP A 443 -0.70 9.67 -17.70
CA TRP A 443 -2.01 9.03 -17.93
C TRP A 443 -2.54 9.33 -19.34
N SER A 444 -2.45 10.58 -19.78
CA SER A 444 -2.96 11.01 -21.09
C SER A 444 -2.13 10.44 -22.24
N ALA A 445 -0.81 10.35 -22.05
CA ALA A 445 0.08 9.69 -23.00
C ALA A 445 -0.25 8.19 -23.13
N ILE A 446 -0.42 7.48 -22.01
CA ILE A 446 -0.81 6.06 -22.00
C ILE A 446 -2.18 5.88 -22.63
N LYS A 447 -3.16 6.71 -22.28
CA LYS A 447 -4.52 6.65 -22.84
C LYS A 447 -4.51 6.80 -24.36
N SER A 448 -3.74 7.76 -24.88
CA SER A 448 -3.61 8.00 -26.32
C SER A 448 -2.93 6.82 -27.01
N TRP A 449 -1.83 6.32 -26.47
CA TRP A 449 -1.13 5.14 -26.98
C TRP A 449 -2.04 3.90 -27.04
N VAL A 450 -2.75 3.62 -25.96
CA VAL A 450 -3.67 2.47 -25.89
C VAL A 450 -4.80 2.62 -26.91
N HIS A 451 -5.38 3.82 -27.03
CA HIS A 451 -6.43 4.11 -28.01
C HIS A 451 -5.95 3.87 -29.45
N ASP A 452 -4.79 4.41 -29.81
CA ASP A 452 -4.25 4.29 -31.16
C ASP A 452 -3.90 2.83 -31.48
N TYR A 453 -3.29 2.12 -30.53
CA TYR A 453 -2.95 0.70 -30.69
C TYR A 453 -4.20 -0.17 -30.86
N THR A 454 -5.20 -0.05 -29.97
CA THR A 454 -6.40 -0.90 -30.04
C THR A 454 -7.22 -0.61 -31.29
N SER A 455 -7.25 0.64 -31.74
CA SER A 455 -7.92 1.05 -32.99
C SER A 455 -7.33 0.38 -34.23
N LEU A 456 -6.10 -0.14 -34.21
CA LEU A 456 -5.53 -0.91 -35.32
C LEU A 456 -6.24 -2.27 -35.50
N TYR A 457 -6.63 -2.90 -34.40
CA TYR A 457 -7.15 -4.28 -34.37
C TYR A 457 -8.68 -4.33 -34.23
N TYR A 458 -9.28 -3.40 -33.50
CA TYR A 458 -10.72 -3.37 -33.23
C TYR A 458 -11.34 -2.11 -33.83
N LYS A 459 -12.05 -2.26 -34.95
CA LYS A 459 -12.68 -1.14 -35.67
C LYS A 459 -14.10 -0.82 -35.21
N THR A 460 -14.73 -1.74 -34.50
CA THR A 460 -16.10 -1.64 -34.01
C THR A 460 -16.22 -2.35 -32.66
N ASP A 461 -17.21 -1.94 -31.87
CA ASP A 461 -17.54 -2.61 -30.60
C ASP A 461 -17.89 -4.09 -30.84
N ASP A 462 -18.57 -4.40 -31.95
CA ASP A 462 -18.84 -5.76 -32.40
C ASP A 462 -17.58 -6.62 -32.58
N ALA A 463 -16.46 -6.03 -33.01
CA ALA A 463 -15.21 -6.75 -33.16
C ALA A 463 -14.62 -7.13 -31.79
N VAL A 464 -14.79 -6.27 -30.78
CA VAL A 464 -14.40 -6.55 -29.40
C VAL A 464 -15.30 -7.64 -28.81
N LEU A 465 -16.62 -7.54 -29.00
CA LEU A 465 -17.59 -8.52 -28.48
C LEU A 465 -17.42 -9.92 -29.08
N LYS A 466 -16.94 -10.01 -30.32
CA LYS A 466 -16.68 -11.28 -31.02
C LYS A 466 -15.29 -11.85 -30.75
N ASP A 467 -14.41 -11.09 -30.10
CA ASP A 467 -13.08 -11.55 -29.73
C ASP A 467 -13.18 -12.55 -28.58
N SER A 468 -13.35 -13.81 -28.95
CA SER A 468 -13.37 -14.92 -28.01
C SER A 468 -11.93 -15.40 -27.81
N PRO A 469 -11.37 -15.34 -26.58
CA PRO A 469 -10.18 -16.11 -26.28
C PRO A 469 -10.49 -17.58 -26.59
N SER A 470 -9.52 -18.31 -27.16
CA SER A 470 -9.68 -19.71 -27.53
C SER A 470 -10.04 -20.54 -26.28
N VAL A 471 -11.34 -20.69 -26.02
CA VAL A 471 -11.89 -21.49 -24.93
C VAL A 471 -12.60 -22.66 -25.59
N VAL A 472 -11.96 -23.83 -25.58
CA VAL A 472 -12.71 -25.07 -25.58
C VAL A 472 -13.14 -25.32 -24.15
N GLU A 473 -14.45 -25.35 -23.94
CA GLU A 473 -15.06 -26.01 -22.79
C GLU A 473 -14.57 -27.47 -22.80
N GLY A 474 -13.64 -27.78 -21.92
CA GLY A 474 -13.29 -29.15 -21.61
C GLY A 474 -14.47 -29.81 -20.93
N ASN A 475 -15.35 -30.43 -21.71
CA ASN A 475 -16.27 -31.46 -21.24
C ASN A 475 -15.45 -32.67 -20.78
N SER A 476 -15.27 -32.82 -19.46
CA SER A 476 -15.44 -34.08 -18.69
C SER A 476 -14.95 -33.93 -17.26
#